data_AF-A0A9W4SP47-F1
#
_entry.id   AF-A0A9W4SP47-F1
#
_cell.length_a   1.000
_cell.length_b   1.000
_cell.length_c   1.000
_cell.angle_alpha   90.00
_cell.angle_beta   90.00
_cell.angle_gamma   90.00
#
_symmetry.space_group_name_H-M   'P 1'
#
loop_
_entity.id
_entity.type
_entity.pdbx_description
1 polymer ?
#
loop_
_entity_poly.entity_id
_entity_poly.type
_entity_poly.pdbx_seq_one_letter_code
_entity_poly.pdbx_strand_id
1 'polypeptide(L)'
;MISTNLEQYKSKRQQKLAQKQSQLKPSTYTTQTPFRDAERNFKSRLPPPDFSNVIDFYNLDQCNDELKNRIIKIELKVELGENGESENLFGDYKELKEEEKDFIKGGRRTAYLFKDLPGFIFIPNPFTPKAQKHIIKRCLRDFAKYPNKGNLDTHYLLPKEGLWNLHENIVNNDLNENHPQYFIPLKASVIGPTNDSFLNEEQGEQCSSFSQPRPEPPPSSGVPILTSSQLIKKIRWTTLGYQYHWPTKTYHLDKRLSFPKDIELLTTFVIKSIYGVKFITSEKKENEEKYFINDYDHKKWKPEAGVVNYYQLKDNLMAHVDKSEINMEAPLISFSFGHTCIFLIGGSTRDIAPIALYLRSGDISIMCGPCRANFHGVPRILEGTLPKYLEPYYDNDSEWNTYGDYMSSARINVNVRQVF
;
A
#
# COMPACT_ATOMS: atom_id res chain seq x y z
N MET A 1 6.49 25.43 -29.90
CA MET A 1 5.53 24.44 -30.45
C MET A 1 6.23 23.10 -30.48
N ILE A 2 5.87 22.18 -29.60
CA ILE A 2 6.49 20.84 -29.57
C ILE A 2 5.81 20.02 -30.66
N SER A 3 6.56 19.71 -31.72
CA SER A 3 6.16 18.77 -32.76
C SER A 3 5.91 17.40 -32.11
N THR A 4 4.64 17.04 -31.93
CA THR A 4 4.27 15.71 -31.44
C THR A 4 4.39 14.73 -32.60
N ASN A 5 5.44 13.90 -32.56
CA ASN A 5 5.67 12.89 -33.59
C ASN A 5 4.58 11.81 -33.49
N LEU A 6 3.54 11.91 -34.33
CA LEU A 6 2.34 11.07 -34.30
C LEU A 6 2.58 9.62 -34.72
N GLU A 7 3.77 9.30 -35.25
CA GLU A 7 4.14 7.96 -35.73
C GLU A 7 4.37 6.94 -34.60
N GLN A 8 4.49 7.37 -33.34
CA GLN A 8 4.72 6.46 -32.20
C GLN A 8 3.44 5.71 -31.75
N TYR A 9 2.26 6.07 -32.27
CA TYR A 9 0.97 5.55 -31.80
C TYR A 9 0.36 4.55 -32.80
N LYS A 10 0.23 3.28 -32.38
CA LYS A 10 -0.19 2.15 -33.22
C LYS A 10 -1.66 2.18 -33.66
N SER A 11 -2.53 3.00 -33.05
CA SER A 11 -3.95 3.08 -33.45
C SER A 11 -4.47 4.51 -33.65
N LYS A 12 -5.41 4.67 -34.60
CA LYS A 12 -6.13 5.95 -34.86
C LYS A 12 -6.80 6.53 -33.62
N ARG A 13 -7.22 5.69 -32.66
CA ARG A 13 -7.80 6.11 -31.38
C ARG A 13 -6.75 6.74 -30.46
N GLN A 14 -5.54 6.18 -30.42
CA GLN A 14 -4.42 6.72 -29.65
C GLN A 14 -3.95 8.06 -30.24
N GLN A 15 -3.87 8.16 -31.57
CA GLN A 15 -3.54 9.42 -32.27
C GLN A 15 -4.55 10.53 -31.95
N LYS A 16 -5.86 10.24 -31.98
CA LYS A 16 -6.91 11.20 -31.59
C LYS A 16 -6.83 11.62 -30.12
N LEU A 17 -6.52 10.71 -29.20
CA LEU A 17 -6.35 11.03 -27.78
C LEU A 17 -5.12 11.91 -27.54
N ALA A 18 -4.00 11.62 -28.21
CA ALA A 18 -2.79 12.42 -28.15
C ALA A 18 -3.00 13.83 -28.71
N GLN A 19 -3.68 13.97 -29.86
CA GLN A 19 -4.07 15.28 -30.42
C GLN A 19 -4.98 16.07 -29.49
N LYS A 20 -5.97 15.41 -28.86
CA LYS A 20 -6.87 16.07 -27.93
C LYS A 20 -6.14 16.56 -26.67
N GLN A 21 -5.14 15.81 -26.20
CA GLN A 21 -4.33 16.22 -25.04
C GLN A 21 -3.31 17.32 -25.38
N SER A 22 -2.70 17.30 -26.57
CA SER A 22 -1.77 18.36 -26.98
C SER A 22 -2.46 19.70 -27.24
N GLN A 23 -3.78 19.68 -27.50
CA GLN A 23 -4.62 20.88 -27.67
C GLN A 23 -5.14 21.45 -26.33
N LEU A 24 -5.05 20.72 -25.22
CA LEU A 24 -5.44 21.25 -23.91
C LEU A 24 -4.37 22.24 -23.43
N LYS A 25 -4.73 23.53 -23.38
CA LYS A 25 -3.89 24.58 -22.78
C LYS A 25 -3.63 24.25 -21.29
N PRO A 26 -2.43 24.52 -20.74
CA PRO A 26 -2.11 24.25 -19.33
C PRO A 26 -3.00 24.97 -18.31
N SER A 27 -3.70 26.04 -18.73
CA SER A 27 -4.27 27.07 -17.86
C SER A 27 -5.72 26.84 -17.37
N THR A 28 -6.31 25.65 -17.56
CA THR A 28 -7.73 25.41 -17.20
C THR A 28 -7.95 24.56 -15.95
N TYR A 29 -6.91 24.24 -15.18
CA TYR A 29 -7.05 23.45 -13.94
C TYR A 29 -6.72 24.32 -12.71
N THR A 30 -7.75 24.71 -11.97
CA THR A 30 -7.72 25.64 -10.82
C THR A 30 -7.06 25.07 -9.55
N THR A 31 -6.39 23.91 -9.59
CA THR A 31 -5.67 23.31 -8.45
C THR A 31 -4.40 22.58 -8.90
N GLN A 32 -3.39 23.30 -9.40
CA GLN A 32 -2.08 22.75 -9.78
C GLN A 32 -1.08 22.94 -8.63
N THR A 33 -1.12 22.04 -7.64
CA THR A 33 0.02 21.93 -6.72
C THR A 33 1.07 21.01 -7.34
N PRO A 34 2.37 21.19 -7.08
CA PRO A 34 3.43 20.29 -7.54
C PRO A 34 3.15 18.80 -7.30
N PHE A 35 2.56 18.44 -6.16
CA PHE A 35 2.15 17.05 -5.91
C PHE A 35 1.08 16.58 -6.91
N ARG A 36 0.05 17.40 -7.16
CA ARG A 36 -1.04 17.05 -8.08
C ARG A 36 -0.55 16.92 -9.52
N ASP A 37 0.43 17.72 -9.92
CA ASP A 37 1.03 17.61 -11.25
C ASP A 37 1.84 16.33 -11.40
N ALA A 38 2.63 15.95 -10.38
CA ALA A 38 3.32 14.66 -10.37
C ALA A 38 2.34 13.48 -10.46
N GLU A 39 1.24 13.50 -9.70
CA GLU A 39 0.20 12.47 -9.79
C GLU A 39 -0.39 12.35 -11.21
N ARG A 40 -0.73 13.48 -11.83
CA ARG A 40 -1.32 13.50 -13.17
C ARG A 40 -0.33 13.00 -14.21
N ASN A 41 0.94 13.39 -14.09
CA ASN A 41 2.00 12.92 -14.96
C ASN A 41 2.08 11.39 -14.92
N PHE A 42 2.28 10.81 -13.73
CA PHE A 42 2.42 9.36 -13.60
C PHE A 42 1.15 8.58 -13.91
N LYS A 43 -0.05 9.16 -13.71
CA LYS A 43 -1.33 8.56 -14.14
C LYS A 43 -1.50 8.51 -15.65
N SER A 44 -0.78 9.34 -16.41
CA SER A 44 -0.89 9.37 -17.87
C SER A 44 -0.46 8.05 -18.49
N ARG A 45 -1.19 7.61 -19.51
CA ARG A 45 -0.83 6.46 -20.36
C ARG A 45 -0.41 6.88 -21.77
N LEU A 46 -0.83 8.06 -22.21
CA LEU A 46 -0.61 8.60 -23.55
C LEU A 46 -0.54 10.13 -23.44
N PRO A 47 0.63 10.78 -23.65
CA PRO A 47 1.93 10.13 -23.76
C PRO A 47 2.28 9.37 -22.47
N PRO A 48 3.11 8.31 -22.52
CA PRO A 48 3.60 7.67 -21.31
C PRO A 48 4.39 8.69 -20.46
N PRO A 49 4.37 8.56 -19.12
CA PRO A 49 5.14 9.43 -18.24
C PRO A 49 6.63 9.23 -18.50
N ASP A 50 7.41 10.28 -18.27
CA ASP A 50 8.85 10.15 -18.14
C ASP A 50 9.19 9.52 -16.78
N PHE A 51 10.01 8.46 -16.81
CA PHE A 51 10.47 7.73 -15.64
C PHE A 51 11.94 8.03 -15.29
N SER A 52 12.62 8.88 -16.04
CA SER A 52 14.05 9.21 -15.87
C SER A 52 14.41 9.71 -14.47
N ASN A 53 13.48 10.41 -13.81
CA ASN A 53 13.64 10.97 -12.48
C ASN A 53 13.00 10.11 -11.37
N VAL A 54 12.58 8.89 -11.69
CA VAL A 54 12.07 7.94 -10.68
C VAL A 54 13.25 7.19 -10.09
N ILE A 55 13.36 7.24 -8.76
CA ILE A 55 14.48 6.64 -8.05
C ILE A 55 14.35 5.12 -8.06
N ASP A 56 15.41 4.48 -8.53
CA ASP A 56 15.59 3.04 -8.51
C ASP A 56 16.75 2.65 -7.59
N PHE A 57 16.44 2.26 -6.36
CA PHE A 57 17.44 1.81 -5.37
C PHE A 57 18.20 0.55 -5.77
N TYR A 58 17.76 -0.18 -6.79
CA TYR A 58 18.39 -1.39 -7.29
C TYR A 58 19.37 -1.10 -8.44
N ASN A 59 19.29 0.10 -9.04
CA ASN A 59 20.08 0.56 -10.17
C ASN A 59 20.54 2.03 -9.98
N LEU A 60 21.06 2.36 -8.79
CA LEU A 60 21.46 3.73 -8.45
C LEU A 60 22.57 4.31 -9.35
N ASP A 61 23.31 3.47 -10.05
CA ASP A 61 24.33 3.92 -11.01
C ASP A 61 23.75 4.49 -12.31
N GLN A 62 22.47 4.20 -12.59
CA GLN A 62 21.74 4.79 -13.71
C GLN A 62 20.95 6.05 -13.28
N CYS A 63 20.93 6.35 -11.99
CA CYS A 63 20.28 7.54 -11.47
C CYS A 63 21.11 8.78 -11.80
N ASN A 64 20.45 9.91 -12.07
CA ASN A 64 21.16 11.16 -12.30
C ASN A 64 21.93 11.60 -11.04
N ASP A 65 23.02 12.35 -11.24
CA ASP A 65 23.92 12.74 -10.13
C ASP A 65 23.22 13.62 -9.09
N GLU A 66 22.26 14.44 -9.49
CA GLU A 66 21.50 15.30 -8.57
C GLU A 66 20.69 14.48 -7.56
N LEU A 67 19.95 13.48 -8.03
CA LEU A 67 19.19 12.55 -7.18
C LEU A 67 20.12 11.66 -6.37
N LYS A 68 21.20 11.16 -6.97
CA LYS A 68 22.20 10.32 -6.28
C LYS A 68 22.81 11.07 -5.09
N ASN A 69 23.08 12.37 -5.24
CA ASN A 69 23.63 13.23 -4.19
C ASN A 69 22.66 13.48 -3.02
N ARG A 70 21.35 13.31 -3.23
CA ARG A 70 20.33 13.42 -2.18
C ARG A 70 20.20 12.15 -1.36
N ILE A 71 20.55 10.99 -1.92
CA ILE A 71 20.40 9.68 -1.30
C ILE A 71 21.55 9.41 -0.33
N ILE A 72 21.21 8.84 0.82
CA ILE A 72 22.17 8.32 1.80
C ILE A 72 21.94 6.82 1.91
N LYS A 73 22.98 6.03 1.63
CA LYS A 73 23.00 4.60 1.93
C LYS A 73 23.54 4.40 3.35
N ILE A 74 22.82 3.63 4.15
CA ILE A 74 23.28 3.22 5.48
C ILE A 74 23.25 1.70 5.61
N GLU A 75 23.96 1.23 6.63
CA GLU A 75 23.85 -0.12 7.13
C GLU A 75 23.04 -0.12 8.44
N LEU A 76 22.01 -0.96 8.50
CA LEU A 76 21.19 -1.19 9.69
C LEU A 76 22.02 -1.92 10.74
N LYS A 77 21.82 -1.56 12.01
CA LYS A 77 22.55 -2.17 13.14
C LYS A 77 22.18 -3.63 13.36
N VAL A 78 20.98 -4.02 12.92
CA VAL A 78 20.43 -5.37 13.04
C VAL A 78 20.06 -5.83 11.65
N GLU A 79 20.51 -7.03 11.30
CA GLU A 79 20.10 -7.70 10.08
C GLU A 79 18.67 -8.19 10.18
N LEU A 80 17.87 -7.89 9.16
CA LEU A 80 16.51 -8.39 9.11
C LEU A 80 16.54 -9.91 8.92
N GLY A 81 15.94 -10.66 9.84
CA GLY A 81 15.89 -12.12 9.78
C GLY A 81 17.15 -12.84 10.28
N GLU A 82 18.10 -12.17 10.93
CA GLU A 82 19.18 -12.83 11.69
C GLU A 82 18.67 -13.24 13.08
N ASN A 83 18.80 -14.53 13.41
CA ASN A 83 18.09 -15.15 14.54
C ASN A 83 18.75 -14.91 15.90
N GLY A 84 17.94 -14.42 16.83
CA GLY A 84 17.98 -14.76 18.27
C GLY A 84 16.60 -15.19 18.82
N GLU A 85 15.58 -15.33 17.97
CA GLU A 85 14.19 -15.62 18.34
C GLU A 85 13.60 -16.72 17.43
N SER A 86 12.44 -17.27 17.81
CA SER A 86 11.93 -18.58 17.36
C SER A 86 11.45 -18.68 15.90
N GLU A 87 11.19 -17.58 15.18
CA GLU A 87 10.67 -17.63 13.80
C GLU A 87 11.24 -16.53 12.89
N ASN A 88 11.88 -16.91 11.77
CA ASN A 88 12.37 -15.98 10.75
C ASN A 88 11.34 -15.74 9.63
N LEU A 89 10.58 -14.65 9.76
CA LEU A 89 9.52 -14.30 8.81
C LEU A 89 10.02 -13.60 7.54
N PHE A 90 11.31 -13.24 7.46
CA PHE A 90 11.96 -12.81 6.22
C PHE A 90 12.42 -14.00 5.37
N GLY A 91 12.35 -15.22 5.93
CA GLY A 91 12.75 -16.48 5.32
C GLY A 91 14.25 -16.75 5.46
N ASP A 92 14.64 -18.03 5.37
CA ASP A 92 16.04 -18.42 5.52
C ASP A 92 16.84 -18.10 4.24
N TYR A 93 17.85 -17.23 4.38
CA TYR A 93 18.75 -16.88 3.28
C TYR A 93 19.60 -18.07 2.83
N LYS A 94 19.88 -19.02 3.72
CA LYS A 94 20.69 -20.21 3.43
C LYS A 94 19.95 -21.22 2.55
N GLU A 95 18.62 -21.17 2.53
CA GLU A 95 17.78 -22.02 1.67
C GLU A 95 17.70 -21.52 0.22
N LEU A 96 18.21 -20.32 -0.08
CA LEU A 96 18.15 -19.75 -1.43
C LEU A 96 19.17 -20.36 -2.37
N LYS A 97 18.73 -20.64 -3.60
CA LYS A 97 19.63 -20.93 -4.72
C LYS A 97 20.46 -19.69 -5.06
N GLU A 98 21.61 -19.86 -5.70
CA GLU A 98 22.50 -18.73 -6.03
C GLU A 98 21.79 -17.67 -6.88
N GLU A 99 20.99 -18.09 -7.86
CA GLU A 99 20.20 -17.19 -8.69
C GLU A 99 19.09 -16.44 -7.93
N GLU A 100 18.64 -16.96 -6.78
CA GLU A 100 17.59 -16.34 -5.96
C GLU A 100 18.15 -15.33 -4.96
N LYS A 101 19.45 -15.44 -4.61
CA LYS A 101 20.12 -14.49 -3.72
C LYS A 101 20.14 -13.08 -4.29
N ASP A 102 20.18 -12.96 -5.62
CA ASP A 102 20.10 -11.67 -6.32
C ASP A 102 18.77 -10.92 -6.09
N PHE A 103 17.71 -11.61 -5.63
CA PHE A 103 16.45 -10.96 -5.26
C PHE A 103 16.54 -10.16 -3.94
N ILE A 104 17.52 -10.47 -3.08
CA ILE A 104 17.71 -9.82 -1.78
C ILE A 104 18.86 -8.82 -1.89
N LYS A 105 18.63 -7.75 -2.66
CA LYS A 105 19.64 -6.72 -2.92
C LYS A 105 19.97 -5.93 -1.66
N GLY A 106 21.24 -5.93 -1.28
CA GLY A 106 21.74 -5.20 -0.11
C GLY A 106 21.78 -6.01 1.19
N GLY A 107 21.61 -7.34 1.11
CA GLY A 107 22.01 -8.27 2.18
C GLY A 107 21.28 -8.06 3.52
N ARG A 108 20.00 -7.63 3.48
CA ARG A 108 19.11 -7.46 4.65
C ARG A 108 19.55 -6.43 5.70
N ARG A 109 20.69 -5.76 5.49
CA ARG A 109 21.20 -4.65 6.32
C ARG A 109 21.19 -3.31 5.58
N THR A 110 21.03 -3.28 4.26
CA THR A 110 21.04 -2.01 3.52
C THR A 110 19.73 -1.25 3.71
N ALA A 111 19.82 0.04 4.02
CA ALA A 111 18.71 0.98 3.92
C ALA A 111 19.13 2.28 3.22
N TYR A 112 18.17 2.97 2.65
CA TYR A 112 18.35 4.23 1.94
C TYR A 112 17.47 5.33 2.54
N LEU A 113 18.02 6.54 2.62
CA LEU A 113 17.39 7.74 3.14
C LEU A 113 17.64 8.92 2.21
N PHE A 114 17.03 10.06 2.51
CA PHE A 114 17.21 11.30 1.77
C PHE A 114 17.63 12.42 2.70
N LYS A 115 18.63 13.21 2.28
CA LYS A 115 19.11 14.40 3.01
C LYS A 115 17.98 15.39 3.29
N ASP A 116 17.07 15.55 2.35
CA ASP A 116 15.98 16.52 2.35
C ASP A 116 14.61 15.93 2.72
N LEU A 117 14.56 14.66 3.13
CA LEU A 117 13.35 14.01 3.62
C LEU A 117 13.62 13.25 4.94
N PRO A 118 13.95 13.96 6.02
CA PRO A 118 14.24 13.35 7.32
C PRO A 118 13.06 12.53 7.84
N GLY A 119 13.34 11.28 8.16
CA GLY A 119 12.35 10.31 8.66
C GLY A 119 11.72 9.39 7.61
N PHE A 120 12.06 9.54 6.33
CA PHE A 120 11.78 8.48 5.35
C PHE A 120 12.93 7.47 5.31
N ILE A 121 12.61 6.19 5.50
CA ILE A 121 13.58 5.10 5.40
C ILE A 121 13.05 4.07 4.41
N PHE A 122 13.86 3.72 3.42
CA PHE A 122 13.56 2.68 2.45
C PHE A 122 14.50 1.49 2.67
N ILE A 123 13.94 0.28 2.75
CA ILE A 123 14.69 -0.97 2.86
C ILE A 123 14.34 -1.81 1.62
N PRO A 124 15.31 -2.10 0.73
CA PRO A 124 15.09 -3.01 -0.39
C PRO A 124 14.74 -4.41 0.12
N ASN A 125 13.97 -5.16 -0.68
CA ASN A 125 13.49 -6.51 -0.40
C ASN A 125 14.42 -7.37 0.49
N PRO A 126 14.08 -7.53 1.79
CA PRO A 126 14.79 -8.46 2.68
C PRO A 126 14.23 -9.89 2.63
N PHE A 127 13.12 -10.13 1.93
CA PHE A 127 12.37 -11.39 1.96
C PHE A 127 12.86 -12.40 0.92
N THR A 128 12.86 -13.68 1.29
CA THR A 128 12.92 -14.78 0.32
C THR A 128 11.63 -14.88 -0.49
N PRO A 129 11.65 -15.47 -1.70
CA PRO A 129 10.44 -15.76 -2.46
C PRO A 129 9.35 -16.48 -1.66
N LYS A 130 9.74 -17.51 -0.88
CA LYS A 130 8.84 -18.28 0.00
C LYS A 130 8.19 -17.40 1.07
N ALA A 131 8.96 -16.49 1.69
CA ALA A 131 8.43 -15.57 2.70
C ALA A 131 7.42 -14.57 2.10
N GLN A 132 7.70 -14.03 0.90
CA GLN A 132 6.73 -13.17 0.21
C GLN A 132 5.44 -13.92 -0.13
N LYS A 133 5.54 -15.14 -0.70
CA LYS A 133 4.38 -16.00 -0.98
C LYS A 133 3.54 -16.25 0.28
N HIS A 134 4.19 -16.53 1.40
CA HIS A 134 3.52 -16.73 2.68
C HIS A 134 2.69 -15.51 3.11
N ILE A 135 3.27 -14.31 3.11
CA ILE A 135 2.55 -13.08 3.51
C ILE A 135 1.41 -12.77 2.53
N ILE A 136 1.60 -13.01 1.22
CA ILE A 136 0.53 -12.85 0.22
C ILE A 136 -0.63 -13.81 0.50
N LYS A 137 -0.35 -15.10 0.75
CA LYS A 137 -1.36 -16.09 1.16
C LYS A 137 -2.12 -15.60 2.39
N ARG A 138 -1.40 -15.14 3.43
CA ARG A 138 -2.00 -14.56 4.66
C ARG A 138 -2.92 -13.39 4.35
N CYS A 139 -2.49 -12.44 3.51
CA CYS A 139 -3.29 -11.27 3.14
C CYS A 139 -4.62 -11.66 2.47
N LEU A 140 -4.59 -12.62 1.56
CA LEU A 140 -5.75 -13.00 0.77
C LEU A 140 -6.68 -13.97 1.51
N ARG A 141 -6.10 -14.95 2.22
CA ARG A 141 -6.80 -16.06 2.85
C ARG A 141 -7.24 -15.77 4.28
N ASP A 142 -6.36 -15.16 5.08
CA ASP A 142 -6.54 -15.02 6.52
C ASP A 142 -6.89 -13.62 6.97
N PHE A 143 -6.35 -12.60 6.33
CA PHE A 143 -6.61 -11.22 6.74
C PHE A 143 -7.95 -10.76 6.20
N ALA A 144 -8.30 -11.11 4.96
CA ALA A 144 -9.56 -10.73 4.31
C ALA A 144 -10.80 -11.51 4.78
N LYS A 145 -10.68 -12.41 5.78
CA LYS A 145 -11.81 -13.13 6.38
C LYS A 145 -12.31 -12.46 7.66
N TYR A 146 -13.54 -12.78 8.05
CA TYR A 146 -14.11 -12.36 9.33
C TYR A 146 -13.21 -12.81 10.50
N PRO A 147 -13.00 -12.01 11.58
CA PRO A 147 -13.73 -10.79 11.95
C PRO A 147 -13.17 -9.48 11.39
N ASN A 148 -12.11 -9.52 10.59
CA ASN A 148 -11.58 -8.30 9.97
C ASN A 148 -12.60 -7.75 8.96
N LYS A 149 -12.67 -6.42 8.86
CA LYS A 149 -13.53 -5.73 7.89
C LYS A 149 -12.77 -5.38 6.63
N GLY A 150 -13.45 -5.45 5.50
CA GLY A 150 -13.00 -4.96 4.21
C GLY A 150 -14.04 -4.09 3.52
N ASN A 151 -13.67 -3.59 2.34
CA ASN A 151 -14.52 -2.69 1.56
C ASN A 151 -15.83 -3.34 1.06
N LEU A 152 -15.84 -4.67 0.92
CA LEU A 152 -17.00 -5.41 0.39
C LEU A 152 -18.06 -5.66 1.46
N ASP A 153 -17.70 -5.66 2.74
CA ASP A 153 -18.62 -5.87 3.86
C ASP A 153 -19.75 -4.83 3.88
N THR A 154 -19.55 -3.64 3.35
CA THR A 154 -20.61 -2.62 3.28
C THR A 154 -21.81 -3.07 2.44
N HIS A 155 -21.59 -3.88 1.40
CA HIS A 155 -22.62 -4.17 0.40
C HIS A 155 -23.02 -5.66 0.33
N TYR A 156 -22.11 -6.56 0.68
CA TYR A 156 -22.27 -7.99 0.50
C TYR A 156 -22.35 -8.74 1.83
N LEU A 157 -23.09 -9.85 1.84
CA LEU A 157 -23.06 -10.84 2.91
C LEU A 157 -21.94 -11.83 2.63
N LEU A 158 -20.71 -11.46 3.01
CA LEU A 158 -19.53 -12.29 2.78
C LEU A 158 -19.55 -13.57 3.64
N PRO A 159 -19.02 -14.70 3.13
CA PRO A 159 -18.86 -15.91 3.93
C PRO A 159 -17.91 -15.66 5.10
N LYS A 160 -18.23 -16.21 6.28
CA LYS A 160 -17.39 -16.05 7.49
C LYS A 160 -15.97 -16.57 7.30
N GLU A 161 -15.84 -17.70 6.59
CA GLU A 161 -14.53 -18.27 6.25
C GLU A 161 -13.75 -17.42 5.24
N GLY A 162 -14.34 -16.37 4.67
CA GLY A 162 -13.68 -15.45 3.75
C GLY A 162 -13.92 -15.77 2.28
N LEU A 163 -13.93 -14.70 1.47
CA LEU A 163 -14.21 -14.77 0.04
C LEU A 163 -13.19 -15.61 -0.72
N TRP A 164 -11.92 -15.54 -0.31
CA TRP A 164 -10.83 -16.29 -0.93
C TRP A 164 -11.00 -17.80 -0.78
N ASN A 165 -11.33 -18.28 0.42
CA ASN A 165 -11.53 -19.71 0.67
C ASN A 165 -12.68 -20.28 -0.18
N LEU A 166 -13.75 -19.50 -0.39
CA LEU A 166 -14.82 -19.89 -1.31
C LEU A 166 -14.34 -19.96 -2.77
N HIS A 167 -13.56 -18.98 -3.22
CA HIS A 167 -13.00 -18.96 -4.57
C HIS A 167 -12.04 -20.14 -4.82
N GLU A 168 -11.13 -20.39 -3.88
CA GLU A 168 -10.17 -21.51 -3.94
C GLU A 168 -10.89 -22.86 -4.02
N ASN A 169 -11.97 -23.05 -3.26
CA ASN A 169 -12.79 -24.27 -3.34
C ASN A 169 -13.48 -24.45 -4.70
N ILE A 170 -13.90 -23.37 -5.36
CA ILE A 170 -14.53 -23.45 -6.68
C ILE A 170 -13.51 -23.85 -7.74
N VAL A 171 -12.35 -23.20 -7.73
CA VAL A 171 -11.25 -23.46 -8.67
C VAL A 171 -10.71 -24.87 -8.50
N ASN A 172 -10.44 -25.30 -7.26
CA ASN A 172 -9.81 -26.61 -7.00
C ASN A 172 -10.73 -27.81 -7.28
N ASN A 173 -12.04 -27.63 -7.13
CA ASN A 173 -13.02 -28.70 -7.37
C ASN A 173 -13.61 -28.66 -8.79
N ASP A 174 -13.07 -27.80 -9.68
CA ASP A 174 -13.55 -27.58 -11.05
C ASP A 174 -15.09 -27.39 -11.12
N LEU A 175 -15.61 -26.62 -10.15
CA LEU A 175 -17.05 -26.42 -10.02
C LEU A 175 -17.50 -25.32 -10.97
N ASN A 176 -18.68 -25.50 -11.56
CA ASN A 176 -19.27 -24.50 -12.46
C ASN A 176 -19.45 -23.16 -11.72
N GLU A 177 -18.65 -22.16 -12.09
CA GLU A 177 -18.67 -20.81 -11.48
C GLU A 177 -20.06 -20.14 -11.54
N ASN A 178 -20.93 -20.58 -12.46
CA ASN A 178 -22.29 -20.06 -12.61
C ASN A 178 -23.31 -20.71 -11.67
N HIS A 179 -22.90 -21.63 -10.79
CA HIS A 179 -23.82 -22.23 -9.84
C HIS A 179 -24.38 -21.18 -8.86
N PRO A 180 -25.71 -21.12 -8.62
CA PRO A 180 -26.33 -20.09 -7.79
C PRO A 180 -25.71 -19.89 -6.40
N GLN A 181 -25.17 -20.96 -5.81
CA GLN A 181 -24.54 -20.94 -4.48
C GLN A 181 -23.24 -20.13 -4.39
N TYR A 182 -22.65 -19.74 -5.53
CA TYR A 182 -21.40 -18.96 -5.57
C TYR A 182 -21.63 -17.46 -5.78
N PHE A 183 -22.87 -17.06 -6.02
CA PHE A 183 -23.25 -15.65 -6.01
C PHE A 183 -23.34 -15.17 -4.57
N ILE A 184 -22.71 -14.05 -4.27
CA ILE A 184 -22.71 -13.48 -2.93
C ILE A 184 -23.93 -12.56 -2.77
N PRO A 185 -24.84 -12.84 -1.82
CA PRO A 185 -26.03 -12.03 -1.61
C PRO A 185 -25.70 -10.58 -1.22
N LEU A 186 -26.56 -9.65 -1.64
CA LEU A 186 -26.48 -8.26 -1.20
C LEU A 186 -27.12 -8.12 0.18
N LYS A 187 -26.56 -7.24 1.01
CA LYS A 187 -27.18 -6.85 2.29
C LYS A 187 -28.54 -6.19 2.07
N ALA A 188 -28.63 -5.30 1.07
CA ALA A 188 -29.86 -4.58 0.74
C ALA A 188 -31.03 -5.51 0.34
N SER A 189 -30.75 -6.68 -0.27
CA SER A 189 -31.80 -7.63 -0.65
C SER A 189 -32.33 -8.48 0.51
N VAL A 190 -31.56 -8.60 1.60
CA VAL A 190 -31.94 -9.42 2.77
C VAL A 190 -32.53 -8.58 3.89
N ILE A 191 -32.07 -7.33 4.05
CA ILE A 191 -32.48 -6.45 5.16
C ILE A 191 -33.82 -5.74 4.89
N GLY A 192 -34.35 -5.78 3.66
CA GLY A 192 -35.54 -5.03 3.27
C GLY A 192 -35.30 -3.50 3.30
N PRO A 193 -36.21 -2.68 2.74
CA PRO A 193 -36.12 -1.25 2.91
C PRO A 193 -36.31 -0.92 4.40
N THR A 194 -35.26 -0.45 5.06
CA THR A 194 -35.37 0.13 6.40
C THR A 194 -36.27 1.35 6.32
N ASN A 195 -37.48 1.25 6.87
CA ASN A 195 -38.35 2.40 7.15
C ASN A 195 -37.75 3.25 8.29
N ASP A 196 -36.58 3.85 8.07
CA ASP A 196 -36.09 4.94 8.92
C ASP A 196 -36.37 6.27 8.20
N SER A 197 -37.66 6.57 8.07
CA SER A 197 -38.18 7.86 7.62
C SER A 197 -38.82 8.66 8.77
N PHE A 198 -38.41 8.40 10.01
CA PHE A 198 -38.88 9.16 11.17
C PHE A 198 -37.78 9.37 12.20
N LEU A 199 -36.96 10.40 12.00
CA LEU A 199 -36.64 11.34 13.08
C LEU A 199 -36.46 12.73 12.44
N ASN A 200 -37.45 13.58 12.71
CA ASN A 200 -37.53 14.96 12.26
C ASN A 200 -36.31 15.77 12.70
N GLU A 201 -35.89 16.66 11.81
CA GLU A 201 -35.15 17.86 12.14
C GLU A 201 -35.97 18.68 13.16
N GLU A 202 -35.52 18.73 14.41
CA GLU A 202 -35.82 19.88 15.27
C GLU A 202 -34.51 20.57 15.66
N GLN A 203 -34.43 21.83 15.25
CA GLN A 203 -33.41 22.78 15.63
C GLN A 203 -33.51 23.06 17.13
N GLY A 204 -32.42 22.83 17.85
CA GLY A 204 -32.24 23.26 19.22
C GLY A 204 -30.75 23.52 19.47
N GLU A 205 -30.37 24.79 19.48
CA GLU A 205 -29.07 25.24 19.98
C GLU A 205 -28.91 24.83 21.45
N GLN A 206 -27.96 23.94 21.76
CA GLN A 206 -27.17 24.02 23.00
C GLN A 206 -25.96 23.07 22.97
N CYS A 207 -24.87 23.57 23.55
CA CYS A 207 -23.53 23.00 23.56
C CYS A 207 -23.35 21.98 24.69
N SER A 208 -22.90 20.74 24.41
CA SER A 208 -21.97 19.94 25.24
C SER A 208 -21.76 18.48 24.75
N SER A 209 -20.48 18.12 24.64
CA SER A 209 -19.81 16.81 24.89
C SER A 209 -20.36 15.47 24.33
N PHE A 210 -19.44 14.73 23.70
CA PHE A 210 -19.53 13.35 23.15
C PHE A 210 -20.37 13.19 21.88
N SER A 211 -19.74 13.46 20.74
CA SER A 211 -20.29 13.09 19.43
C SER A 211 -20.43 11.56 19.33
N GLN A 212 -21.67 11.08 19.25
CA GLN A 212 -21.98 9.72 18.82
C GLN A 212 -21.22 9.40 17.52
N PRO A 213 -20.62 8.20 17.38
CA PRO A 213 -19.94 7.84 16.14
C PRO A 213 -20.95 7.85 14.98
N ARG A 214 -20.59 8.52 13.87
CA ARG A 214 -21.43 8.49 12.66
C ARG A 214 -21.66 7.03 12.26
N PRO A 215 -22.88 6.65 11.87
CA PRO A 215 -23.19 5.28 11.48
C PRO A 215 -22.38 4.87 10.25
N GLU A 216 -22.18 3.55 10.10
CA GLU A 216 -21.60 3.00 8.88
C GLU A 216 -22.45 3.37 7.66
N PRO A 217 -21.83 3.57 6.48
CA PRO A 217 -22.58 3.88 5.27
C PRO A 217 -23.55 2.74 4.94
N PRO A 218 -24.81 3.05 4.55
CA PRO A 218 -25.79 2.02 4.24
C PRO A 218 -25.40 1.21 2.99
N PRO A 219 -25.86 -0.04 2.88
CA PRO A 219 -25.64 -0.84 1.68
C PRO A 219 -26.34 -0.20 0.47
N SER A 220 -25.63 -0.09 -0.66
CA SER A 220 -26.22 0.42 -1.91
C SER A 220 -26.92 -0.71 -2.67
N SER A 221 -28.18 -0.47 -3.08
CA SER A 221 -28.97 -1.39 -3.91
C SER A 221 -28.54 -1.38 -5.39
N GLY A 222 -27.78 -0.37 -5.83
CA GLY A 222 -27.31 -0.26 -7.21
C GLY A 222 -26.08 -1.11 -7.53
N VAL A 223 -25.52 -1.80 -6.54
CA VAL A 223 -24.35 -2.68 -6.71
C VAL A 223 -24.81 -4.03 -7.27
N PRO A 224 -24.16 -4.57 -8.32
CA PRO A 224 -24.57 -5.85 -8.91
C PRO A 224 -24.30 -7.03 -7.97
N ILE A 225 -25.13 -8.08 -8.08
CA ILE A 225 -24.85 -9.39 -7.51
C ILE A 225 -23.72 -10.02 -8.34
N LEU A 226 -22.69 -10.52 -7.68
CA LEU A 226 -21.46 -11.01 -8.31
C LEU A 226 -21.04 -12.35 -7.70
N THR A 227 -20.28 -13.13 -8.46
CA THR A 227 -19.67 -14.38 -7.98
C THR A 227 -18.43 -14.09 -7.13
N SER A 228 -17.96 -15.09 -6.37
CA SER A 228 -16.72 -14.98 -5.60
C SER A 228 -15.50 -14.62 -6.46
N SER A 229 -15.33 -15.27 -7.63
CA SER A 229 -14.24 -14.99 -8.59
C SER A 229 -14.26 -13.56 -9.13
N GLN A 230 -15.44 -12.95 -9.28
CA GLN A 230 -15.57 -11.55 -9.69
C GLN A 230 -15.29 -10.58 -8.55
N LEU A 231 -15.72 -10.92 -7.33
CA LEU A 231 -15.56 -10.07 -6.15
C LEU A 231 -14.13 -10.05 -5.63
N ILE A 232 -13.36 -11.12 -5.81
CA ILE A 232 -11.97 -11.20 -5.32
C ILE A 232 -11.11 -10.08 -5.93
N LYS A 233 -11.35 -9.74 -7.20
CA LYS A 233 -10.70 -8.63 -7.93
C LYS A 233 -11.22 -7.25 -7.52
N LYS A 234 -12.29 -7.20 -6.71
CA LYS A 234 -12.93 -5.99 -6.16
C LYS A 234 -12.62 -5.75 -4.69
N ILE A 235 -11.86 -6.63 -4.04
CA ILE A 235 -11.25 -6.32 -2.74
C ILE A 235 -10.31 -5.13 -2.94
N ARG A 236 -10.37 -4.16 -2.02
CA ARG A 236 -9.59 -2.91 -2.06
C ARG A 236 -8.85 -2.67 -0.77
N TRP A 237 -9.47 -2.94 0.37
CA TRP A 237 -8.81 -2.84 1.65
C TRP A 237 -9.38 -3.83 2.66
N THR A 238 -8.56 -4.16 3.65
CA THR A 238 -8.91 -4.93 4.85
C THR A 238 -8.21 -4.30 6.06
N THR A 239 -8.91 -4.16 7.20
CA THR A 239 -8.38 -3.59 8.44
C THR A 239 -8.04 -4.65 9.49
N LEU A 240 -6.89 -4.49 10.16
CA LEU A 240 -6.36 -5.39 11.19
C LEU A 240 -6.27 -4.69 12.54
N GLY A 241 -6.51 -5.40 13.65
CA GLY A 241 -6.45 -4.82 14.99
C GLY A 241 -7.58 -3.82 15.24
N TYR A 242 -7.26 -2.59 15.65
CA TYR A 242 -8.25 -1.51 15.74
C TYR A 242 -8.84 -1.20 14.37
N GLN A 243 -10.16 -1.27 14.29
CA GLN A 243 -10.87 -1.09 13.04
C GLN A 243 -10.97 0.40 12.70
N TYR A 244 -10.50 0.76 11.51
CA TYR A 244 -10.57 2.12 11.01
C TYR A 244 -11.97 2.45 10.50
N HIS A 245 -12.53 3.56 10.96
CA HIS A 245 -13.83 4.04 10.52
C HIS A 245 -13.66 5.12 9.44
N TRP A 246 -13.83 4.73 8.17
CA TRP A 246 -13.61 5.60 7.01
C TRP A 246 -14.41 6.92 7.03
N PRO A 247 -15.71 6.95 7.41
CA PRO A 247 -16.47 8.19 7.41
C PRO A 247 -15.97 9.23 8.43
N THR A 248 -15.55 8.78 9.62
CA THR A 248 -15.07 9.69 10.69
C THR A 248 -13.56 9.87 10.68
N LYS A 249 -12.82 9.02 9.95
CA LYS A 249 -11.36 8.97 9.91
C LYS A 249 -10.73 8.75 11.28
N THR A 250 -11.36 7.92 12.11
CA THR A 250 -10.94 7.58 13.47
C THR A 250 -10.93 6.07 13.68
N TYR A 251 -10.32 5.60 14.77
CA TYR A 251 -10.36 4.20 15.17
C TYR A 251 -11.55 3.90 16.09
N HIS A 252 -12.15 2.72 15.94
CA HIS A 252 -13.10 2.18 16.91
C HIS A 252 -12.35 1.65 18.13
N LEU A 253 -12.40 2.39 19.24
CA LEU A 253 -11.69 2.01 20.47
C LEU A 253 -12.38 0.87 21.22
N ASP A 254 -13.68 0.70 21.01
CA ASP A 254 -14.54 -0.33 21.56
C ASP A 254 -14.38 -1.69 20.88
N LYS A 255 -13.85 -1.72 19.64
CA LYS A 255 -13.71 -2.93 18.82
C LYS A 255 -12.24 -3.26 18.58
N ARG A 256 -11.63 -3.95 19.54
CA ARG A 256 -10.26 -4.45 19.44
C ARG A 256 -10.25 -5.90 18.98
N LEU A 257 -9.83 -6.15 17.74
CA LEU A 257 -9.47 -7.48 17.27
C LEU A 257 -8.02 -7.80 17.65
N SER A 258 -7.69 -9.09 17.75
CA SER A 258 -6.29 -9.50 17.89
C SER A 258 -5.50 -9.09 16.65
N PHE A 259 -4.31 -8.54 16.86
CA PHE A 259 -3.41 -8.22 15.77
C PHE A 259 -2.65 -9.48 15.33
N PRO A 260 -2.43 -9.73 14.02
CA PRO A 260 -1.71 -10.92 13.57
C PRO A 260 -0.27 -10.98 14.09
N LYS A 261 0.08 -12.08 14.78
CA LYS A 261 1.37 -12.22 15.49
C LYS A 261 2.57 -12.21 14.54
N ASP A 262 2.42 -12.79 13.36
CA ASP A 262 3.43 -12.77 12.29
C ASP A 262 3.76 -11.34 11.84
N ILE A 263 2.73 -10.52 11.59
CA ILE A 263 2.94 -9.11 11.21
C ILE A 263 3.49 -8.30 12.39
N GLU A 264 3.09 -8.62 13.61
CA GLU A 264 3.66 -8.01 14.82
C GLU A 264 5.16 -8.26 14.93
N LEU A 265 5.60 -9.51 14.77
CA LEU A 265 7.01 -9.88 14.82
C LEU A 265 7.79 -9.18 13.70
N LEU A 266 7.30 -9.22 12.45
CA LEU A 266 7.93 -8.54 11.31
C LEU A 266 8.17 -7.06 11.57
N THR A 267 7.14 -6.34 12.02
CA THR A 267 7.26 -4.90 12.30
C THR A 267 8.17 -4.61 13.47
N THR A 268 8.17 -5.45 14.51
CA THR A 268 9.07 -5.32 15.65
C THR A 268 10.54 -5.42 15.22
N PHE A 269 10.89 -6.35 14.33
CA PHE A 269 12.25 -6.43 13.77
C PHE A 269 12.61 -5.19 12.95
N VAL A 270 11.69 -4.67 12.14
CA VAL A 270 11.92 -3.45 11.36
C VAL A 270 12.15 -2.24 12.28
N ILE A 271 11.32 -2.04 13.31
CA ILE A 271 11.51 -0.91 14.24
C ILE A 271 12.84 -1.02 14.99
N LYS A 272 13.20 -2.23 15.42
CA LYS A 272 14.49 -2.49 16.08
C LYS A 272 15.67 -2.19 15.16
N SER A 273 15.60 -2.53 13.87
CA SER A 273 16.70 -2.32 12.93
C SER A 273 16.95 -0.85 12.60
N ILE A 274 15.89 -0.02 12.61
CA ILE A 274 15.99 1.43 12.35
C ILE A 274 16.27 2.28 13.61
N TYR A 275 16.36 1.66 14.80
CA TYR A 275 16.59 2.39 16.04
C TYR A 275 17.98 3.04 16.11
N GLY A 276 17.98 4.36 16.35
CA GLY A 276 19.19 5.18 16.41
C GLY A 276 19.88 5.34 15.05
N VAL A 277 19.15 5.19 13.94
CA VAL A 277 19.60 5.65 12.62
C VAL A 277 19.83 7.16 12.70
N LYS A 278 21.02 7.62 12.31
CA LYS A 278 21.44 9.03 12.37
C LYS A 278 22.11 9.45 11.08
N PHE A 279 21.77 10.64 10.57
CA PHE A 279 22.43 11.21 9.39
C PHE A 279 22.33 12.74 9.34
N ILE A 280 23.16 13.36 8.50
CA ILE A 280 23.17 14.82 8.26
C ILE A 280 22.13 15.17 7.20
N THR A 281 21.22 16.07 7.55
CA THR A 281 20.16 16.56 6.65
C THR A 281 20.67 17.66 5.72
N SER A 282 19.90 18.00 4.68
CA SER A 282 20.20 19.13 3.79
C SER A 282 20.01 20.50 4.46
N GLU A 283 19.29 20.55 5.57
CA GLU A 283 19.06 21.78 6.32
C GLU A 283 20.33 22.18 7.08
N LYS A 284 20.67 23.47 7.02
CA LYS A 284 21.75 24.07 7.81
C LYS A 284 21.14 25.06 8.80
N LYS A 285 21.65 25.08 10.03
CA LYS A 285 21.31 26.12 11.01
C LYS A 285 22.59 26.86 11.37
N GLU A 286 22.67 28.14 11.05
CA GLU A 286 23.73 29.04 11.57
C GLU A 286 25.17 28.50 11.46
N ASN A 287 25.54 27.92 10.31
CA ASN A 287 26.83 27.26 10.03
C ASN A 287 27.10 25.92 10.73
N GLU A 288 26.10 25.32 11.39
CA GLU A 288 26.17 23.96 11.94
C GLU A 288 25.36 22.95 11.11
N GLU A 289 25.85 21.71 11.09
CA GLU A 289 25.17 20.59 10.47
C GLU A 289 23.95 20.19 11.30
N LYS A 290 22.78 20.05 10.64
CA LYS A 290 21.59 19.51 11.29
C LYS A 290 21.53 18.00 11.10
N TYR A 291 21.39 17.28 12.21
CA TYR A 291 21.24 15.83 12.23
C TYR A 291 19.78 15.42 12.38
N PHE A 292 19.38 14.38 11.64
CA PHE A 292 18.21 13.58 11.98
C PHE A 292 18.66 12.36 12.79
N ILE A 293 17.89 12.00 13.82
CA ILE A 293 18.07 10.78 14.60
C ILE A 293 16.70 10.14 14.75
N ASN A 294 16.56 8.86 14.40
CA ASN A 294 15.37 8.09 14.76
C ASN A 294 15.56 7.53 16.18
N ASP A 295 15.04 8.22 17.17
CA ASP A 295 15.16 7.92 18.60
C ASP A 295 13.91 7.25 19.19
N TYR A 296 12.93 6.90 18.36
CA TYR A 296 11.75 6.16 18.79
C TYR A 296 12.15 4.83 19.44
N ASP A 297 11.87 4.69 20.74
CA ASP A 297 12.22 3.51 21.52
C ASP A 297 11.48 2.28 21.00
N HIS A 298 12.21 1.39 20.31
CA HIS A 298 11.67 0.17 19.75
C HIS A 298 10.97 -0.75 20.76
N LYS A 299 11.28 -0.64 22.07
CA LYS A 299 10.60 -1.41 23.12
C LYS A 299 9.17 -0.94 23.38
N LYS A 300 8.83 0.29 22.97
CA LYS A 300 7.47 0.85 23.08
C LYS A 300 6.59 0.48 21.89
N TRP A 301 7.18 -0.04 20.81
CA TRP A 301 6.44 -0.40 19.60
C TRP A 301 5.37 -1.45 19.91
N LYS A 302 4.13 -1.11 19.56
CA LYS A 302 3.00 -2.03 19.59
C LYS A 302 2.21 -1.84 18.29
N PRO A 303 2.20 -2.82 17.39
CA PRO A 303 1.35 -2.76 16.21
C PRO A 303 -0.09 -3.01 16.65
N GLU A 304 -0.91 -1.99 16.46
CA GLU A 304 -2.28 -1.95 17.00
C GLU A 304 -3.32 -1.81 15.91
N ALA A 305 -2.94 -1.21 14.78
CA ALA A 305 -3.79 -1.06 13.62
C ALA A 305 -3.02 -1.39 12.34
N GLY A 306 -3.70 -2.04 11.40
CA GLY A 306 -3.14 -2.34 10.09
C GLY A 306 -4.16 -2.15 8.98
N VAL A 307 -3.68 -1.79 7.79
CA VAL A 307 -4.49 -1.72 6.57
C VAL A 307 -3.76 -2.46 5.47
N VAL A 308 -4.37 -3.57 5.03
CA VAL A 308 -3.97 -4.26 3.81
C VAL A 308 -4.69 -3.60 2.65
N ASN A 309 -3.96 -3.00 1.72
CA ASN A 309 -4.51 -2.42 0.49
C ASN A 309 -4.25 -3.38 -0.66
N TYR A 310 -5.29 -3.67 -1.45
CA TYR A 310 -5.25 -4.53 -2.62
C TYR A 310 -5.51 -3.69 -3.85
N TYR A 311 -4.55 -3.65 -4.75
CA TYR A 311 -4.63 -2.87 -5.96
C TYR A 311 -4.62 -3.75 -7.19
N GLN A 312 -5.47 -3.43 -8.15
CA GLN A 312 -5.40 -3.89 -9.53
C GLN A 312 -4.59 -2.91 -10.37
N LEU A 313 -4.07 -3.32 -11.54
CA LEU A 313 -3.19 -2.49 -12.41
C LEU A 313 -3.72 -1.07 -12.75
N LYS A 314 -5.03 -0.83 -12.68
CA LYS A 314 -5.65 0.47 -12.97
C LYS A 314 -5.99 1.29 -11.71
N ASP A 315 -5.85 0.70 -10.53
CA ASP A 315 -6.11 1.39 -9.28
C ASP A 315 -4.98 2.40 -9.01
N ASN A 316 -5.30 3.40 -8.19
CA ASN A 316 -4.36 4.42 -7.74
C ASN A 316 -4.81 4.93 -6.37
N LEU A 317 -3.86 5.48 -5.62
CA LEU A 317 -4.12 6.15 -4.35
C LEU A 317 -3.66 7.61 -4.45
N MET A 318 -4.59 8.53 -4.20
CA MET A 318 -4.32 9.96 -4.27
C MET A 318 -3.57 10.48 -3.04
N ALA A 319 -3.02 11.69 -3.17
CA ALA A 319 -2.28 12.43 -2.15
C ALA A 319 -3.08 12.55 -0.85
N HIS A 320 -2.60 11.87 0.18
CA HIS A 320 -3.19 11.86 1.52
C HIS A 320 -2.09 11.88 2.59
N VAL A 321 -2.51 12.05 3.84
CA VAL A 321 -1.68 11.99 5.04
C VAL A 321 -2.36 11.05 6.02
N ASP A 322 -1.59 10.17 6.63
CA ASP A 322 -2.03 9.27 7.69
C ASP A 322 -1.82 9.95 9.04
N LYS A 323 -2.89 10.51 9.61
CA LYS A 323 -2.87 11.30 10.85
C LYS A 323 -4.01 10.97 11.80
N SER A 324 -4.52 9.75 11.72
CA SER A 324 -5.67 9.30 12.51
C SER A 324 -5.26 8.67 13.83
N GLU A 325 -3.98 8.33 13.97
CA GLU A 325 -3.39 7.78 15.19
C GLU A 325 -3.17 8.89 16.23
N ILE A 326 -3.34 8.56 17.51
CA ILE A 326 -3.05 9.50 18.61
C ILE A 326 -1.53 9.62 18.78
N ASN A 327 -0.84 8.49 18.71
CA ASN A 327 0.61 8.42 18.76
C ASN A 327 1.23 8.66 17.37
N MET A 328 1.52 9.93 17.10
CA MET A 328 2.22 10.35 15.87
C MET A 328 3.76 10.28 16.00
N GLU A 329 4.30 9.91 17.16
CA GLU A 329 5.74 9.64 17.32
C GLU A 329 6.11 8.26 16.75
N ALA A 330 5.19 7.30 16.84
CA ALA A 330 5.39 5.96 16.36
C ALA A 330 5.51 5.89 14.82
N PRO A 331 6.50 5.15 14.28
CA PRO A 331 6.66 5.00 12.84
C PRO A 331 5.45 4.32 12.17
N LEU A 332 5.24 4.66 10.89
CA LEU A 332 4.37 3.90 9.99
C LEU A 332 5.23 3.00 9.12
N ILE A 333 4.92 1.69 9.08
CA ILE A 333 5.64 0.72 8.25
C ILE A 333 4.71 0.24 7.14
N SER A 334 5.21 0.25 5.90
CA SER A 334 4.51 -0.30 4.73
C SER A 334 5.36 -1.36 4.05
N PHE A 335 4.84 -2.58 3.96
CA PHE A 335 5.39 -3.67 3.16
C PHE A 335 4.72 -3.74 1.80
N SER A 336 5.48 -4.03 0.75
CA SER A 336 5.01 -4.06 -0.65
C SER A 336 5.14 -5.45 -1.27
N PHE A 337 4.12 -5.95 -1.96
CA PHE A 337 4.17 -7.25 -2.64
C PHE A 337 3.50 -7.22 -4.01
N GLY A 338 4.06 -7.93 -4.99
CA GLY A 338 3.52 -8.04 -6.35
C GLY A 338 4.09 -7.02 -7.33
N HIS A 339 3.24 -6.49 -8.21
CA HIS A 339 3.65 -5.50 -9.21
C HIS A 339 4.32 -4.27 -8.60
N THR A 340 5.34 -3.74 -9.27
CA THR A 340 6.03 -2.50 -8.90
C THR A 340 5.06 -1.33 -9.00
N CYS A 341 5.14 -0.37 -8.09
CA CYS A 341 4.41 0.89 -8.21
C CYS A 341 5.34 2.09 -8.21
N ILE A 342 4.81 3.20 -8.73
CA ILE A 342 5.35 4.54 -8.46
C ILE A 342 4.78 4.99 -7.13
N PHE A 343 5.65 5.27 -6.19
CA PHE A 343 5.32 5.91 -4.92
C PHE A 343 5.79 7.35 -4.95
N LEU A 344 4.89 8.26 -4.57
CA LEU A 344 5.19 9.68 -4.41
C LEU A 344 5.23 10.00 -2.92
N ILE A 345 6.33 10.57 -2.44
CA ILE A 345 6.47 11.09 -1.09
C ILE A 345 6.85 12.57 -1.14
N GLY A 346 5.96 13.42 -0.64
CA GLY A 346 6.10 14.87 -0.59
C GLY A 346 6.48 15.36 0.80
N GLY A 347 6.17 16.63 1.06
CA GLY A 347 6.34 17.24 2.37
C GLY A 347 5.03 17.37 3.15
N SER A 348 5.03 18.27 4.14
CA SER A 348 3.87 18.57 4.99
C SER A 348 2.71 19.26 4.25
N THR A 349 2.95 19.78 3.05
CA THR A 349 1.93 20.38 2.18
C THR A 349 1.98 19.76 0.78
N ARG A 350 0.88 19.90 0.02
CA ARG A 350 0.81 19.46 -1.38
C ARG A 350 1.61 20.35 -2.34
N ASP A 351 2.13 21.49 -1.83
CA ASP A 351 2.91 22.45 -2.60
C ASP A 351 4.39 22.10 -2.67
N ILE A 352 4.84 21.18 -1.81
CA ILE A 352 6.17 20.60 -1.88
C ILE A 352 6.16 19.50 -2.95
N ALA A 353 7.04 19.63 -3.94
CA ALA A 353 7.18 18.64 -5.01
C ALA A 353 7.59 17.28 -4.44
N PRO A 354 6.89 16.18 -4.80
CA PRO A 354 7.21 14.86 -4.27
C PRO A 354 8.44 14.25 -4.94
N ILE A 355 9.14 13.42 -4.17
CA ILE A 355 10.12 12.47 -4.69
C ILE A 355 9.35 11.26 -5.22
N ALA A 356 9.67 10.84 -6.44
CA ALA A 356 9.13 9.63 -7.05
C ALA A 356 10.13 8.48 -6.92
N LEU A 357 9.66 7.32 -6.46
CA LEU A 357 10.48 6.12 -6.30
C LEU A 357 9.71 4.87 -6.71
N TYR A 358 10.44 3.84 -7.15
CA TYR A 358 9.87 2.52 -7.34
C TYR A 358 9.75 1.78 -6.01
N LEU A 359 8.56 1.22 -5.73
CA LEU A 359 8.40 0.19 -4.71
C LEU A 359 8.16 -1.15 -5.40
N ARG A 360 9.12 -2.05 -5.34
CA ARG A 360 9.06 -3.42 -5.87
C ARG A 360 8.49 -4.38 -4.84
N SER A 361 8.30 -5.63 -5.25
CA SER A 361 7.89 -6.70 -4.34
C SER A 361 8.98 -6.96 -3.29
N GLY A 362 8.58 -6.99 -2.03
CA GLY A 362 9.41 -7.14 -0.85
C GLY A 362 9.91 -5.83 -0.24
N ASP A 363 9.85 -4.71 -0.97
CA ASP A 363 10.35 -3.42 -0.46
C ASP A 363 9.56 -2.95 0.76
N ILE A 364 10.28 -2.36 1.72
CA ILE A 364 9.73 -1.77 2.94
C ILE A 364 9.98 -0.27 2.91
N SER A 365 8.92 0.51 3.09
CA SER A 365 8.99 1.96 3.29
C SER A 365 8.51 2.30 4.69
N ILE A 366 9.29 3.10 5.41
CA ILE A 366 8.99 3.56 6.76
C ILE A 366 8.90 5.09 6.77
N MET A 367 7.87 5.61 7.42
CA MET A 367 7.69 7.03 7.67
C MET A 367 7.70 7.27 9.18
N CYS A 368 8.72 7.94 9.70
CA CYS A 368 8.86 8.32 11.10
C CYS A 368 9.23 9.81 11.24
N GLY A 369 9.23 10.32 12.48
CA GLY A 369 9.61 11.70 12.77
C GLY A 369 8.85 12.71 11.89
N PRO A 370 9.52 13.73 11.33
CA PRO A 370 8.87 14.74 10.49
C PRO A 370 8.14 14.16 9.27
N CYS A 371 8.65 13.07 8.69
CA CYS A 371 8.06 12.42 7.53
C CYS A 371 6.73 11.71 7.85
N ARG A 372 6.45 11.40 9.12
CA ARG A 372 5.24 10.65 9.54
C ARG A 372 3.93 11.30 9.09
N ALA A 373 3.92 12.63 8.92
CA ALA A 373 2.77 13.42 8.49
C ALA A 373 2.88 13.97 7.05
N ASN A 374 3.79 13.44 6.22
CA ASN A 374 3.97 13.91 4.86
C ASN A 374 2.89 13.40 3.91
N PHE A 375 2.56 14.23 2.91
CA PHE A 375 1.69 13.83 1.81
C PHE A 375 2.35 12.74 0.98
N HIS A 376 1.59 11.69 0.69
CA HIS A 376 2.07 10.60 -0.15
C HIS A 376 0.94 9.96 -0.96
N GLY A 377 1.30 9.18 -1.97
CA GLY A 377 0.34 8.54 -2.86
C GLY A 377 0.98 7.51 -3.80
N VAL A 378 0.12 6.74 -4.46
CA VAL A 378 0.50 5.70 -5.43
C VAL A 378 -0.24 6.01 -6.74
N PRO A 379 0.29 6.89 -7.61
CA PRO A 379 -0.40 7.27 -8.84
C PRO A 379 -0.46 6.15 -9.87
N ARG A 380 0.46 5.17 -9.84
CA ARG A 380 0.56 4.15 -10.88
C ARG A 380 1.12 2.83 -10.37
N ILE A 381 0.53 1.75 -10.85
CA ILE A 381 1.06 0.38 -10.78
C ILE A 381 1.57 0.01 -12.18
N LEU A 382 2.75 -0.58 -12.24
CA LEU A 382 3.44 -0.88 -13.48
C LEU A 382 3.08 -2.29 -13.94
N GLU A 383 2.54 -2.37 -15.16
CA GLU A 383 2.24 -3.66 -15.77
C GLU A 383 3.52 -4.43 -16.12
N GLY A 384 3.46 -5.76 -16.11
CA GLY A 384 4.59 -6.61 -16.54
C GLY A 384 5.80 -6.63 -15.62
N THR A 385 5.68 -6.11 -14.38
CA THR A 385 6.76 -6.07 -13.40
C THR A 385 6.55 -7.02 -12.22
N LEU A 386 5.72 -8.06 -12.37
CA LEU A 386 5.57 -9.07 -11.33
C LEU A 386 6.88 -9.88 -11.27
N PRO A 387 7.47 -10.12 -10.08
CA PRO A 387 8.60 -11.04 -9.98
C PRO A 387 8.20 -12.44 -10.47
N LYS A 388 9.07 -13.09 -11.25
CA LYS A 388 8.79 -14.40 -11.85
C LYS A 388 8.35 -15.45 -10.82
N TYR A 389 8.98 -15.46 -9.64
CA TYR A 389 8.61 -16.40 -8.58
C TYR A 389 7.19 -16.18 -8.01
N LEU A 390 6.53 -15.05 -8.30
CA LEU A 390 5.13 -14.80 -7.95
C LEU A 390 4.17 -15.09 -9.11
N GLU A 391 4.66 -15.36 -10.31
CA GLU A 391 3.83 -15.76 -11.45
C GLU A 391 3.18 -17.13 -11.18
N PRO A 392 1.99 -17.39 -11.76
CA PRO A 392 1.39 -18.71 -11.71
C PRO A 392 2.29 -19.72 -12.46
N TYR A 393 2.32 -20.97 -12.00
CA TYR A 393 3.09 -22.07 -12.61
C TYR A 393 4.62 -21.89 -12.66
N TYR A 394 5.19 -20.90 -11.96
CA TYR A 394 6.65 -20.71 -11.92
C TYR A 394 7.38 -21.88 -11.23
N ASP A 395 6.87 -22.30 -10.08
CA ASP A 395 7.32 -23.49 -9.37
C ASP A 395 6.26 -24.59 -9.50
N ASN A 396 6.63 -25.85 -9.21
CA ASN A 396 5.68 -26.97 -9.13
C ASN A 396 4.77 -26.91 -7.88
N ASP A 397 4.51 -25.72 -7.32
CA ASP A 397 3.59 -25.49 -6.21
C ASP A 397 2.18 -25.23 -6.77
N SER A 398 1.38 -26.29 -6.85
CA SER A 398 0.01 -26.21 -7.37
C SER A 398 -0.89 -25.32 -6.51
N GLU A 399 -0.63 -25.21 -5.20
CA GLU A 399 -1.37 -24.33 -4.31
C GLU A 399 -1.15 -22.86 -4.68
N TRP A 400 0.07 -22.50 -5.14
CA TRP A 400 0.39 -21.13 -5.51
C TRP A 400 -0.32 -20.65 -6.78
N ASN A 401 -0.70 -21.54 -7.70
CA ASN A 401 -1.22 -21.13 -9.02
C ASN A 401 -2.39 -20.15 -8.92
N THR A 402 -3.39 -20.42 -8.08
CA THR A 402 -4.54 -19.53 -7.86
C THR A 402 -4.12 -18.16 -7.29
N TYR A 403 -3.10 -18.14 -6.41
CA TYR A 403 -2.54 -16.89 -5.89
C TYR A 403 -1.74 -16.14 -6.96
N GLY A 404 -0.93 -16.85 -7.74
CA GLY A 404 -0.18 -16.30 -8.86
C GLY A 404 -1.09 -15.69 -9.93
N ASP A 405 -2.22 -16.34 -10.23
CA ASP A 405 -3.24 -15.82 -11.14
C ASP A 405 -3.84 -14.50 -10.65
N TYR A 406 -4.12 -14.38 -9.35
CA TYR A 406 -4.52 -13.11 -8.76
C TYR A 406 -3.40 -12.06 -8.85
N MET A 407 -2.18 -12.44 -8.46
CA MET A 407 -1.02 -11.55 -8.44
C MET A 407 -0.56 -11.08 -9.83
N SER A 408 -0.89 -11.82 -10.90
CA SER A 408 -0.64 -11.47 -12.31
C SER A 408 -1.15 -10.09 -12.74
N SER A 409 -2.07 -9.52 -11.96
CA SER A 409 -2.64 -8.20 -12.19
C SER A 409 -2.78 -7.38 -10.91
N ALA A 410 -2.13 -7.80 -9.83
CA ALA A 410 -2.34 -7.23 -8.51
C ALA A 410 -1.05 -6.82 -7.77
N ARG A 411 -1.25 -5.91 -6.83
CA ARG A 411 -0.27 -5.48 -5.84
C ARG A 411 -0.93 -5.42 -4.49
N ILE A 412 -0.22 -5.85 -3.46
CA ILE A 412 -0.67 -5.78 -2.07
C ILE A 412 0.29 -4.90 -1.27
N ASN A 413 -0.25 -4.00 -0.45
CA ASN A 413 0.51 -3.24 0.53
C ASN A 413 -0.03 -3.53 1.93
N VAL A 414 0.85 -3.83 2.89
CA VAL A 414 0.48 -3.99 4.31
C VAL A 414 1.04 -2.82 5.09
N ASN A 415 0.16 -1.93 5.56
CA ASN A 415 0.52 -0.76 6.35
C ASN A 415 0.23 -1.04 7.82
N VAL A 416 1.17 -0.79 8.71
CA VAL A 416 1.06 -1.08 10.14
C VAL A 416 1.43 0.15 10.95
N ARG A 417 0.65 0.38 12.00
CA ARG A 417 0.71 1.58 12.84
C ARG A 417 0.47 1.22 14.31
N GLN A 418 1.00 2.05 15.19
CA GLN A 418 0.62 2.11 16.58
C GLN A 418 -0.38 3.25 16.76
N VAL A 419 -1.47 3.01 17.49
CA VAL A 419 -2.55 3.99 17.64
C VAL A 419 -2.31 4.85 18.88
N PHE A 420 -1.80 4.26 19.97
CA PHE A 420 -1.68 4.88 21.30
C PHE A 420 -0.25 5.08 21.82
#